data_AF-A0A3M6X1H2-F1
#
_entry.id   AF-A0A3M6X1H2-F1
#
_cell.length_a   1.000
_cell.length_b   1.000
_cell.length_c   1.000
_cell.angle_alpha   90.00
_cell.angle_beta   90.00
_cell.angle_gamma   90.00
#
_symmetry.space_group_name_H-M   'P 1'
#
loop_
_entity.id
_entity.type
_entity.pdbx_description
1 polymer ?
#
loop_
_entity_poly.entity_id
_entity_poly.type
_entity_poly.pdbx_seq_one_letter_code
_entity_poly.pdbx_strand_id
1 'polypeptide(L)'
;MATMRHESRLGRHHQLASNAAIRVSPLCLDCMNFGDKQQERYGEMSKQAAFDMMDEYYKQEGNFLDTANGYQIGQSEEWVGEWMKSRDCRDDIVLATKYSTPWRQEPNATKSNFAGNNQKSMKLSIEDSLKKLQTTYIDLFYVHWWNFTTTIPEVMHSLNDLVVAGKVLYLGISDTPAWV
;
A
#
# COMPACT_ATOMS: atom_id res chain seq x y z
N MET A 1 -2.77 16.51 30.86
CA MET A 1 -2.01 16.00 29.70
C MET A 1 -1.85 17.17 28.74
N ALA A 2 -0.64 17.72 28.58
CA ALA A 2 -0.43 18.85 27.70
C ALA A 2 -0.69 18.41 26.24
N THR A 3 -1.61 19.07 25.54
CA THR A 3 -1.79 18.86 24.11
C THR A 3 -0.50 19.25 23.40
N MET A 4 0.22 18.27 22.84
CA MET A 4 1.34 18.56 21.95
C MET A 4 0.81 19.43 20.81
N ARG A 5 1.34 20.65 20.71
CA ARG A 5 0.90 21.62 19.73
C ARG A 5 1.69 21.33 18.45
N HIS A 6 1.13 20.51 17.58
CA HIS A 6 1.70 20.26 16.26
C HIS A 6 1.73 21.57 15.47
N GLU A 7 2.88 21.88 14.86
CA GLU A 7 3.02 23.07 14.01
C GLU A 7 2.20 22.90 12.74
N SER A 8 2.16 21.68 12.19
CA SER A 8 1.36 21.30 11.04
C SER A 8 -0.01 20.70 11.40
N ARG A 9 -0.98 20.85 10.49
CA ARG A 9 -2.27 20.14 10.59
C ARG A 9 -2.11 18.64 10.33
N LEU A 10 -1.14 18.22 9.52
CA LEU A 10 -0.89 16.82 9.22
C LEU A 10 -0.37 16.05 10.44
N GLY A 11 0.35 16.71 11.35
CA GLY A 11 0.82 16.12 12.61
C GLY A 11 -0.28 15.79 13.62
N ARG A 12 -1.53 16.22 13.40
CA ARG A 12 -2.67 15.89 14.27
C ARG A 12 -3.17 14.49 13.97
N HIS A 13 -2.38 13.48 14.35
CA HIS A 13 -2.71 12.09 14.07
C HIS A 13 -3.93 11.64 14.87
N HIS A 14 -4.73 10.77 14.25
CA HIS A 14 -5.93 10.20 14.83
C HIS A 14 -5.96 8.69 14.61
N GLN A 15 -6.74 8.00 15.43
CA GLN A 15 -6.95 6.56 15.28
C GLN A 15 -7.64 6.28 13.93
N LEU A 16 -7.07 5.36 13.14
CA LEU A 16 -7.55 5.05 11.80
C LEU A 16 -8.99 4.51 11.81
N ALA A 17 -9.29 3.56 12.69
CA ALA A 17 -10.63 3.01 12.86
C ALA A 17 -10.84 2.45 14.27
N SER A 18 -12.09 2.23 14.68
CA SER A 18 -12.41 1.67 16.01
C SER A 18 -11.73 0.32 16.30
N ASN A 19 -11.53 -0.49 15.26
CA ASN A 19 -10.83 -1.78 15.30
C ASN A 19 -9.36 -1.71 14.85
N ALA A 20 -8.83 -0.53 14.54
CA ALA A 20 -7.44 -0.30 14.15
C ALA A 20 -6.87 0.90 14.91
N ALA A 21 -6.18 0.62 16.03
CA ALA A 21 -5.67 1.64 16.96
C ALA A 21 -4.46 2.44 16.42
N ILE A 22 -3.92 2.04 15.25
CA ILE A 22 -2.84 2.75 14.56
C ILE A 22 -3.24 4.21 14.30
N ARG A 23 -2.26 5.12 14.42
CA ARG A 23 -2.49 6.56 14.29
C ARG A 23 -1.97 7.07 12.96
N VAL A 24 -2.84 7.75 12.23
CA VAL A 24 -2.56 8.30 10.90
C VAL A 24 -2.80 9.79 10.85
N SER A 25 -2.09 10.48 9.97
CA SER A 25 -2.36 11.85 9.55
C SER A 25 -3.79 12.00 9.01
N PRO A 26 -4.42 13.18 9.14
CA PRO A 26 -5.80 13.42 8.68
C PRO A 26 -5.96 13.30 7.17
N LEU A 27 -4.86 13.35 6.40
CA LEU A 27 -4.82 13.05 4.99
C LEU A 27 -3.87 11.88 4.77
N CYS A 28 -4.18 11.06 3.77
CA CYS A 28 -3.30 10.05 3.21
C CYS A 28 -2.69 10.60 1.92
N LEU A 29 -1.39 10.38 1.70
CA LEU A 29 -0.74 10.71 0.44
C LEU A 29 -0.86 9.50 -0.50
N ASP A 30 -1.67 9.64 -1.55
CA ASP A 30 -1.76 8.67 -2.63
C ASP A 30 -0.50 8.72 -3.51
N CYS A 31 0.06 7.55 -3.77
CA CYS A 31 1.26 7.37 -4.58
C CYS A 31 0.93 6.77 -5.97
N MET A 32 -0.34 6.72 -6.40
CA MET A 32 -0.76 6.09 -7.66
C MET A 32 0.02 6.54 -8.90
N ASN A 33 0.32 7.84 -8.99
CA ASN A 33 1.04 8.41 -10.12
C ASN A 33 2.57 8.37 -9.97
N PHE A 34 3.11 7.82 -8.88
CA PHE A 34 4.57 7.75 -8.65
C PHE A 34 5.19 6.67 -9.53
N GLY A 35 5.53 7.05 -10.76
CA GLY A 35 6.18 6.18 -11.75
C GLY A 35 6.06 6.75 -13.16
N ASP A 36 6.80 6.14 -14.09
CA ASP A 36 6.85 6.50 -15.51
C ASP A 36 6.41 5.36 -16.44
N LYS A 37 6.01 4.21 -15.92
CA LYS A 37 5.63 3.04 -16.74
C LYS A 37 4.25 3.15 -17.43
N GLN A 38 3.35 4.01 -16.95
CA GLN A 38 1.97 4.16 -17.43
C GLN A 38 1.53 5.65 -17.46
N GLN A 39 2.40 6.53 -17.97
CA GLN A 39 2.18 7.98 -18.00
C GLN A 39 0.90 8.39 -18.76
N GLU A 40 0.53 7.66 -19.82
CA GLU A 40 -0.73 7.92 -20.55
C GLU A 40 -1.98 7.76 -19.68
N ARG A 41 -1.91 6.92 -18.64
CA ARG A 41 -3.03 6.65 -17.73
C ARG A 41 -3.01 7.53 -16.49
N TYR A 42 -1.84 7.77 -15.91
CA TYR A 42 -1.69 8.40 -14.59
C TYR A 42 -1.06 9.80 -14.63
N GLY A 43 -0.67 10.27 -15.82
CA GLY A 43 0.07 11.52 -16.00
C GLY A 43 1.59 11.33 -15.86
N GLU A 44 2.32 12.38 -16.22
CA GLU A 44 3.77 12.42 -16.10
C GLU A 44 4.20 12.68 -14.64
N MET A 45 5.14 11.87 -14.16
CA MET A 45 5.75 12.03 -12.84
C MET A 45 7.22 11.64 -12.94
N SER A 46 8.12 12.54 -12.51
CA SER A 46 9.53 12.19 -12.35
C SER A 46 9.79 11.64 -10.95
N LYS A 47 10.80 10.80 -10.80
CA LYS A 47 11.20 10.26 -9.49
C LYS A 47 11.59 11.36 -8.51
N GLN A 48 12.27 12.41 -8.99
CA GLN A 48 12.63 13.55 -8.16
C GLN A 48 11.37 14.26 -7.62
N ALA A 49 10.38 14.53 -8.48
CA ALA A 49 9.15 15.19 -8.05
C ALA A 49 8.34 14.36 -7.05
N ALA A 50 8.30 13.02 -7.23
CA ALA A 50 7.67 12.12 -6.27
C ALA A 50 8.38 12.15 -4.91
N PHE A 51 9.72 12.16 -4.90
CA PHE A 51 10.52 12.24 -3.68
C PHE A 51 10.35 13.59 -2.99
N ASP A 52 10.33 14.70 -3.74
CA ASP A 52 10.10 16.03 -3.19
C ASP A 52 8.71 16.16 -2.54
N MET A 53 7.68 15.53 -3.14
CA MET A 53 6.33 15.47 -2.56
C MET A 53 6.29 14.66 -1.26
N MET A 54 6.93 13.49 -1.21
CA MET A 54 7.01 12.70 0.01
C MET A 54 7.84 13.40 1.10
N ASP A 55 8.95 14.05 0.73
CA ASP A 55 9.78 14.83 1.65
C ASP A 55 8.99 15.99 2.27
N GLU A 56 8.22 16.75 1.49
CA GLU A 56 7.38 17.84 2.03
C GLU A 56 6.22 17.30 2.88
N TYR A 57 5.55 16.23 2.44
CA TYR A 57 4.50 15.60 3.24
C TYR A 57 5.01 15.12 4.60
N TYR A 58 6.17 14.44 4.61
CA TYR A 58 6.80 13.95 5.83
C TYR A 58 7.29 15.08 6.73
N LYS A 59 7.91 16.12 6.17
CA LYS A 59 8.31 17.33 6.89
C LYS A 59 7.14 18.02 7.58
N GLN A 60 5.94 17.94 7.00
CA GLN A 60 4.71 18.44 7.60
C GLN A 60 4.10 17.46 8.63
N GLU A 61 4.84 16.45 9.09
CA GLU A 61 4.38 15.40 10.02
C GLU A 61 3.28 14.49 9.43
N GLY A 62 3.18 14.42 8.10
CA GLY A 62 2.36 13.42 7.41
C GLY A 62 2.97 12.02 7.54
N ASN A 63 2.17 11.02 7.86
CA ASN A 63 2.68 9.68 8.13
C ASN A 63 1.92 8.55 7.42
N PHE A 64 0.91 8.86 6.60
CA PHE A 64 0.11 7.84 5.94
C PHE A 64 0.34 7.87 4.42
N LEU A 65 0.93 6.80 3.88
CA LEU A 65 1.18 6.62 2.44
C LEU A 65 0.33 5.46 1.90
N ASP A 66 -0.28 5.64 0.74
CA ASP A 66 -1.06 4.61 0.04
C ASP A 66 -0.50 4.35 -1.37
N THR A 67 -0.23 3.08 -1.68
CA THR A 67 0.20 2.62 -3.00
C THR A 67 -0.54 1.33 -3.38
N ALA A 68 -0.16 0.65 -4.45
CA ALA A 68 -0.70 -0.65 -4.83
C ALA A 68 0.26 -1.41 -5.75
N ASN A 69 0.16 -2.75 -5.72
CA ASN A 69 0.95 -3.63 -6.58
C ASN A 69 0.83 -3.32 -8.10
N GLY A 70 -0.31 -2.78 -8.53
CA GLY A 70 -0.61 -2.47 -9.92
C GLY A 70 -0.32 -1.02 -10.33
N TYR A 71 -0.03 -0.11 -9.39
CA TYR A 71 0.24 1.29 -9.73
C TYR A 71 1.58 1.39 -10.45
N GLN A 72 1.55 1.96 -11.66
CA GLN A 72 2.71 2.08 -12.53
C GLN A 72 3.43 0.73 -12.71
N ILE A 73 2.67 -0.38 -12.88
CA ILE A 73 3.23 -1.74 -12.98
C ILE A 73 4.19 -2.04 -11.82
N GLY A 74 3.75 -1.72 -10.60
CA GLY A 74 4.50 -1.94 -9.35
C GLY A 74 5.62 -0.93 -9.07
N GLN A 75 5.89 0.03 -9.96
CA GLN A 75 6.96 1.01 -9.77
C GLN A 75 6.67 2.02 -8.66
N SER A 76 5.39 2.29 -8.36
CA SER A 76 5.03 3.13 -7.22
C SER A 76 5.55 2.54 -5.90
N GLU A 77 5.41 1.22 -5.70
CA GLU A 77 5.98 0.53 -4.54
C GLU A 77 7.52 0.59 -4.53
N GLU A 78 8.17 0.49 -5.70
CA GLU A 78 9.64 0.63 -5.81
C GLU A 78 10.09 2.02 -5.33
N TRP A 79 9.44 3.08 -5.82
CA TRP A 79 9.82 4.46 -5.49
C TRP A 79 9.53 4.80 -4.03
N VAL A 80 8.37 4.38 -3.50
CA VAL A 80 8.03 4.56 -2.08
C VAL A 80 9.03 3.81 -1.18
N GLY A 81 9.36 2.57 -1.52
CA GLY A 81 10.34 1.77 -0.76
C GLY A 81 11.74 2.39 -0.76
N GLU A 82 12.21 2.83 -1.93
CA GLU A 82 13.48 3.54 -2.06
C GLU A 82 13.51 4.85 -1.26
N TRP A 83 12.42 5.63 -1.31
CA TRP A 83 12.31 6.87 -0.54
C TRP A 83 12.41 6.60 0.96
N MET A 84 11.56 5.71 1.51
CA MET A 84 11.54 5.39 2.94
C MET A 84 12.92 4.91 3.42
N LYS A 85 13.56 4.02 2.65
CA LYS A 85 14.90 3.52 2.98
C LYS A 85 15.96 4.63 2.93
N SER A 86 15.88 5.53 1.96
CA SER A 86 16.85 6.63 1.81
C SER A 86 16.73 7.70 2.90
N ARG A 87 15.59 7.78 3.57
CA ARG A 87 15.31 8.71 4.68
C ARG A 87 15.32 8.04 6.05
N ASP A 88 15.49 6.72 6.09
CA ASP A 88 15.46 5.90 7.30
C ASP A 88 14.20 6.14 8.14
N CYS A 89 13.04 6.27 7.48
CA CYS A 89 11.78 6.66 8.11
C CYS A 89 10.69 5.58 8.05
N ARG A 90 11.05 4.31 7.76
CA ARG A 90 10.05 3.23 7.60
C ARG A 90 9.14 3.12 8.81
N ASP A 91 9.67 3.21 10.03
CA ASP A 91 8.91 3.02 11.25
C ASP A 91 8.03 4.22 11.61
N ASP A 92 8.28 5.39 11.00
CA ASP A 92 7.45 6.58 11.16
C ASP A 92 6.21 6.54 10.26
N ILE A 93 6.26 5.76 9.18
CA ILE A 93 5.24 5.71 8.13
C ILE A 93 4.26 4.55 8.35
N VAL A 94 2.97 4.88 8.35
CA VAL A 94 1.87 3.94 8.13
C VAL A 94 1.76 3.68 6.63
N LEU A 95 2.16 2.49 6.21
CA LEU A 95 2.23 2.10 4.81
C LEU A 95 1.05 1.21 4.40
N ALA A 96 0.21 1.72 3.50
CA ALA A 96 -0.83 0.96 2.84
C ALA A 96 -0.41 0.48 1.44
N THR A 97 -0.69 -0.79 1.14
CA THR A 97 -0.66 -1.29 -0.24
C THR A 97 -1.80 -2.26 -0.49
N LYS A 98 -1.98 -2.65 -1.76
CA LYS A 98 -3.12 -3.44 -2.23
C LYS A 98 -2.65 -4.57 -3.13
N TYR A 99 -3.41 -5.66 -3.15
CA TYR A 99 -3.29 -6.72 -4.14
C TYR A 99 -4.63 -6.97 -4.83
N SER A 100 -4.60 -7.68 -5.96
CA SER A 100 -5.71 -8.18 -6.82
C SER A 100 -5.55 -7.71 -8.27
N THR A 101 -4.89 -6.56 -8.49
CA THR A 101 -4.60 -6.06 -9.83
C THR A 101 -3.48 -6.89 -10.49
N PRO A 102 -3.59 -7.21 -11.79
CA PRO A 102 -2.48 -7.77 -12.55
C PRO A 102 -1.28 -6.82 -12.57
N TRP A 103 -0.14 -7.28 -12.08
CA TRP A 103 1.10 -6.49 -12.02
C TRP A 103 2.22 -7.06 -12.90
N ARG A 104 2.14 -8.34 -13.28
CA ARG A 104 3.14 -8.99 -14.14
C ARG A 104 2.84 -8.75 -15.63
N GLN A 105 3.72 -8.03 -16.32
CA GLN A 105 3.47 -7.57 -17.69
C GLN A 105 4.29 -8.28 -18.78
N GLU A 106 5.31 -9.08 -18.43
CA GLU A 106 6.18 -9.79 -19.40
C GLU A 106 5.40 -10.53 -20.51
N PRO A 107 5.70 -10.33 -21.81
CA PRO A 107 4.90 -10.89 -22.91
C PRO A 107 4.75 -12.41 -22.89
N ASN A 108 5.80 -13.15 -22.54
CA ASN A 108 5.85 -14.61 -22.60
C ASN A 108 5.68 -15.29 -21.23
N ALA A 109 5.24 -14.55 -20.21
CA ALA A 109 5.06 -15.09 -18.88
C ALA A 109 3.68 -15.70 -18.66
N THR A 110 3.62 -16.73 -17.80
CA THR A 110 2.35 -17.18 -17.22
C THR A 110 1.82 -16.11 -16.25
N LYS A 111 0.61 -15.61 -16.53
CA LYS A 111 -0.02 -14.49 -15.78
C LYS A 111 -1.26 -14.90 -14.97
N SER A 112 -1.78 -16.10 -15.16
CA SER A 112 -3.11 -16.50 -14.65
C SER A 112 -3.30 -16.35 -13.14
N ASN A 113 -2.23 -16.50 -12.36
CA ASN A 113 -2.24 -16.39 -10.90
C ASN A 113 -1.50 -15.14 -10.38
N PHE A 114 -1.33 -14.11 -11.21
CA PHE A 114 -0.73 -12.83 -10.83
C PHE A 114 -1.79 -11.72 -10.67
N ALA A 115 -3.05 -12.11 -10.50
CA ALA A 115 -4.21 -11.25 -10.31
C ALA A 115 -5.31 -12.01 -9.55
N GLY A 116 -6.32 -11.26 -9.08
CA GLY A 116 -7.47 -11.79 -8.35
C GLY A 116 -7.19 -12.11 -6.88
N ASN A 117 -8.23 -12.56 -6.18
CA ASN A 117 -8.23 -12.72 -4.71
C ASN A 117 -7.72 -14.08 -4.22
N ASN A 118 -7.44 -15.03 -5.12
CA ASN A 118 -6.99 -16.38 -4.76
C ASN A 118 -5.69 -16.37 -3.96
N GLN A 119 -5.48 -17.42 -3.16
CA GLN A 119 -4.34 -17.53 -2.24
C GLN A 119 -2.97 -17.43 -2.95
N LYS A 120 -2.85 -17.98 -4.17
CA LYS A 120 -1.59 -17.95 -4.93
C LYS A 120 -1.22 -16.53 -5.36
N SER A 121 -2.19 -15.78 -5.89
CA SER A 121 -2.04 -14.37 -6.26
C SER A 121 -1.67 -13.53 -5.06
N MET A 122 -2.40 -13.69 -3.94
CA MET A 122 -2.12 -12.98 -2.69
C MET A 122 -0.69 -13.22 -2.21
N LYS A 123 -0.26 -14.49 -2.12
CA LYS A 123 1.09 -14.86 -1.70
C LYS A 123 2.17 -14.26 -2.59
N LEU A 124 2.00 -14.31 -3.90
CA LEU A 124 2.98 -13.75 -4.84
C LEU A 124 3.03 -12.22 -4.75
N SER A 125 1.87 -11.57 -4.62
CA SER A 125 1.80 -10.11 -4.52
C SER A 125 2.43 -9.59 -3.24
N ILE A 126 2.14 -10.16 -2.07
CA ILE A 126 2.73 -9.65 -0.82
C ILE A 126 4.27 -9.82 -0.79
N GLU A 127 4.80 -10.94 -1.30
CA GLU A 127 6.25 -11.17 -1.38
C GLU A 127 6.94 -10.15 -2.30
N ASP A 128 6.32 -9.85 -3.44
CA ASP A 128 6.84 -8.87 -4.40
C ASP A 128 6.73 -7.44 -3.85
N SER A 129 5.59 -7.08 -3.24
CA SER A 129 5.37 -5.79 -2.58
C SER A 129 6.40 -5.55 -1.48
N LEU A 130 6.61 -6.49 -0.56
CA LEU A 130 7.60 -6.36 0.52
C LEU A 130 9.01 -6.12 -0.02
N LYS A 131 9.40 -6.81 -1.10
CA LYS A 131 10.69 -6.62 -1.76
C LYS A 131 10.84 -5.22 -2.34
N LYS A 132 9.84 -4.73 -3.10
CA LYS A 132 9.88 -3.39 -3.72
C LYS A 132 9.83 -2.28 -2.69
N LEU A 133 9.00 -2.45 -1.65
CA LEU A 133 8.87 -1.52 -0.52
C LEU A 133 10.06 -1.58 0.44
N GLN A 134 10.97 -2.54 0.27
CA GLN A 134 12.20 -2.70 1.06
C GLN A 134 11.91 -2.80 2.57
N THR A 135 10.87 -3.53 2.93
CA THR A 135 10.42 -3.73 4.31
C THR A 135 9.98 -5.17 4.55
N THR A 136 9.81 -5.56 5.80
CA THR A 136 9.40 -6.91 6.20
C THR A 136 7.91 -7.00 6.57
N TYR A 137 7.23 -5.86 6.69
CA TYR A 137 5.82 -5.79 7.06
C TYR A 137 5.08 -4.66 6.35
N ILE A 138 3.76 -4.83 6.17
CA ILE A 138 2.82 -3.82 5.68
C ILE A 138 1.89 -3.43 6.83
N ASP A 139 1.67 -2.15 7.04
CA ASP A 139 0.74 -1.68 8.08
C ASP A 139 -0.69 -2.01 7.69
N LEU A 140 -1.11 -1.65 6.47
CA LEU A 140 -2.46 -1.87 6.00
C LEU A 140 -2.49 -2.53 4.61
N PHE A 141 -3.00 -3.76 4.54
CA PHE A 141 -3.06 -4.51 3.28
C PHE A 141 -4.49 -4.63 2.78
N TYR A 142 -4.74 -4.13 1.58
CA TYR A 142 -6.07 -4.13 0.98
C TYR A 142 -6.29 -5.27 -0.02
N VAL A 143 -7.45 -5.91 0.05
CA VAL A 143 -8.09 -6.49 -1.14
C VAL A 143 -8.55 -5.33 -2.02
N HIS A 144 -7.89 -5.11 -3.16
CA HIS A 144 -8.14 -3.94 -4.02
C HIS A 144 -9.49 -3.99 -4.72
N TRP A 145 -9.86 -5.16 -5.26
CA TRP A 145 -11.13 -5.37 -5.95
C TRP A 145 -11.66 -6.75 -5.61
N TRP A 146 -12.98 -6.88 -5.45
CA TRP A 146 -13.59 -8.19 -5.29
C TRP A 146 -13.66 -8.94 -6.62
N ASN A 147 -13.22 -10.19 -6.64
CA ASN A 147 -13.48 -11.10 -7.75
C ASN A 147 -14.40 -12.25 -7.30
N PHE A 148 -15.33 -12.65 -8.18
CA PHE A 148 -16.31 -13.68 -7.86
C PHE A 148 -15.79 -15.12 -8.07
N THR A 149 -14.48 -15.27 -8.29
CA THR A 149 -13.85 -16.57 -8.55
C THR A 149 -13.33 -17.23 -7.28
N THR A 150 -13.13 -16.46 -6.22
CA THR A 150 -12.53 -16.91 -4.96
C THR A 150 -13.57 -16.83 -3.85
N THR A 151 -13.71 -17.89 -3.06
CA THR A 151 -14.71 -17.93 -1.98
C THR A 151 -14.27 -17.06 -0.81
N ILE A 152 -15.22 -16.49 -0.07
CA ILE A 152 -14.93 -15.69 1.14
C ILE A 152 -14.04 -16.47 2.13
N PRO A 153 -14.31 -17.76 2.47
CA PRO A 153 -13.44 -18.51 3.37
C PRO A 153 -11.99 -18.64 2.86
N GLU A 154 -11.77 -18.82 1.56
CA GLU A 154 -10.42 -18.88 0.99
C GLU A 154 -9.67 -17.54 1.16
N VAL A 155 -10.34 -16.42 0.85
CA VAL A 155 -9.78 -15.08 1.02
C VAL A 155 -9.44 -14.82 2.49
N MET A 156 -10.41 -15.06 3.38
CA MET A 156 -10.24 -14.74 4.81
C MET A 156 -9.19 -15.60 5.50
N HIS A 157 -9.10 -16.90 5.19
CA HIS A 157 -8.01 -17.74 5.69
C HIS A 157 -6.65 -17.23 5.20
N SER A 158 -6.54 -16.89 3.92
CA SER A 158 -5.29 -16.40 3.34
C SER A 158 -4.86 -15.06 3.94
N LEU A 159 -5.79 -14.12 4.16
CA LEU A 159 -5.49 -12.85 4.83
C LEU A 159 -5.07 -13.07 6.29
N ASN A 160 -5.76 -13.95 7.01
CA ASN A 160 -5.40 -14.31 8.38
C ASN A 160 -3.98 -14.90 8.47
N ASP A 161 -3.61 -15.78 7.53
CA ASP A 161 -2.25 -16.35 7.49
C ASP A 161 -1.17 -15.27 7.35
N LEU A 162 -1.43 -14.19 6.60
CA LEU A 162 -0.49 -13.07 6.49
C LEU A 162 -0.35 -12.28 7.80
N VAL A 163 -1.45 -12.09 8.52
CA VAL A 163 -1.46 -11.43 9.83
C VAL A 163 -0.72 -12.28 10.87
N VAL A 164 -1.04 -13.58 10.95
CA VAL A 164 -0.37 -14.53 11.85
C VAL A 164 1.13 -14.63 11.56
N ALA A 165 1.53 -14.56 10.27
CA ALA A 165 2.92 -14.54 9.87
C ALA A 165 3.64 -13.20 10.14
N GLY A 166 2.95 -12.16 10.63
CA GLY A 166 3.52 -10.85 10.91
C GLY A 166 3.90 -10.04 9.67
N LYS A 167 3.46 -10.44 8.47
CA LYS A 167 3.71 -9.71 7.23
C LYS A 167 2.78 -8.52 7.04
N VAL A 168 1.63 -8.55 7.71
CA VAL A 168 0.58 -7.54 7.63
C VAL A 168 0.05 -7.27 9.04
N LEU A 169 -0.13 -6.00 9.40
CA LEU A 169 -0.65 -5.63 10.72
C LEU A 169 -2.17 -5.44 10.72
N TYR A 170 -2.70 -4.76 9.71
CA TYR A 170 -4.11 -4.46 9.54
C TYR A 170 -4.59 -4.82 8.14
N LEU A 171 -5.87 -5.20 8.04
CA LEU A 171 -6.51 -5.60 6.80
C LEU A 171 -7.51 -4.54 6.36
N GLY A 172 -7.58 -4.31 5.05
CA GLY A 172 -8.55 -3.43 4.41
C GLY A 172 -9.20 -4.10 3.21
N ILE A 173 -10.29 -3.50 2.75
CA ILE A 173 -10.99 -3.93 1.54
C ILE A 173 -11.48 -2.70 0.77
N SER A 174 -11.32 -2.73 -0.56
CA SER A 174 -11.73 -1.68 -1.49
C SER A 174 -12.61 -2.29 -2.58
N ASP A 175 -13.46 -1.44 -3.16
CA ASP A 175 -14.27 -1.75 -4.36
C ASP A 175 -14.95 -3.13 -4.30
N THR A 176 -15.44 -3.47 -3.11
CA THR A 176 -16.11 -4.73 -2.82
C THR A 176 -17.59 -4.49 -2.61
N PRO A 177 -18.48 -5.32 -3.19
CA PRO A 177 -19.90 -5.17 -2.98
C PRO A 177 -20.29 -5.26 -1.50
N ALA A 178 -21.17 -4.38 -1.04
CA ALA A 178 -21.56 -4.29 0.37
C ALA A 178 -22.26 -5.55 0.94
N TRP A 179 -22.66 -6.50 0.08
CA TRP A 179 -23.35 -7.74 0.46
C TRP A 179 -22.44 -8.97 0.51
N VAL A 180 -21.14 -8.78 0.21
CA VAL A 180 -20.12 -9.82 0.39
C VAL A 180 -19.81 -9.96 1.88
#